data_AF-A0A7M4A0W8-F1
#
_entry.id   AF-A0A7M4A0W8-F1
#
_cell.length_a   1.000
_cell.length_b   1.000
_cell.length_c   1.000
_cell.angle_alpha   90.00
_cell.angle_beta   90.00
_cell.angle_gamma   90.00
#
_symmetry.space_group_name_H-M   'P 1'
#
loop_
_entity.id
_entity.type
_entity.pdbx_description
1 polymer ?
#
loop_
_entity_poly.entity_id
_entity_poly.type
_entity_poly.pdbx_seq_one_letter_code
_entity_poly.pdbx_strand_id
1 'polypeptide(L)'
;MESELKRNRDALVPKRQSNRAWNLSGRVVMDAWWQARQALRPRRETLSFVATLLFPDDEEKHKMDVDASNMDEEWATRPDEVMAYCVRDAELPLDILASIQAVRRKEAVAAVAKVPFETAANGSTSQLIDS
;
A
#
# COMPACT_ATOMS: atom_id res chain seq x y z
N MET A 1 6.80 -30.31 -1.83
CA MET A 1 5.72 -29.35 -2.13
C MET A 1 4.85 -29.09 -0.91
N GLU A 2 4.25 -30.11 -0.27
CA GLU A 2 3.41 -29.92 0.93
C GLU A 2 4.14 -29.32 2.16
N SER A 3 5.45 -29.52 2.30
CA SER A 3 6.24 -28.92 3.40
C SER A 3 6.43 -27.42 3.26
N GLU A 4 6.59 -26.92 2.02
CA GLU A 4 6.73 -25.50 1.69
C GLU A 4 5.41 -24.75 1.93
N LEU A 5 4.27 -25.39 1.64
CA LEU A 5 2.93 -24.85 1.89
C LEU A 5 2.60 -24.66 3.39
N LYS A 6 3.31 -25.36 4.29
CA LYS A 6 3.03 -25.35 5.74
C LYS A 6 3.80 -24.26 6.50
N ARG A 7 4.80 -23.61 5.89
CA ARG A 7 5.50 -22.50 6.55
C ARG A 7 4.69 -21.20 6.43
N ASN A 8 4.22 -20.68 7.57
CA ASN A 8 3.39 -19.47 7.63
C ASN A 8 4.04 -18.19 7.05
N ARG A 9 5.37 -18.15 6.99
CA ARG A 9 6.16 -17.01 6.47
C ARG A 9 6.77 -17.27 5.09
N ASP A 10 6.89 -18.54 4.69
CA ASP A 10 7.56 -18.96 3.45
C ASP A 10 6.58 -19.63 2.46
N ALA A 11 5.27 -19.45 2.64
CA ALA A 11 4.30 -20.02 1.73
C ALA A 11 4.46 -19.42 0.32
N LEU A 12 4.60 -20.30 -0.68
CA LEU A 12 4.56 -19.95 -2.11
C LEU A 12 3.20 -19.40 -2.54
N VAL A 13 2.16 -19.61 -1.73
CA VAL A 13 0.80 -19.13 -1.96
C VAL A 13 0.50 -17.99 -0.98
N PRO A 14 -0.08 -16.86 -1.43
CA PRO A 14 -0.46 -15.77 -0.56
C PRO A 14 -1.35 -16.27 0.59
N LYS A 15 -0.93 -15.99 1.83
CA LYS A 15 -1.69 -16.38 3.01
C LYS A 15 -2.13 -15.14 3.78
N ARG A 16 -3.44 -15.05 4.02
CA ARG A 16 -4.02 -14.01 4.87
C ARG A 16 -3.81 -14.37 6.33
N GLN A 17 -3.13 -13.49 7.06
CA GLN A 17 -2.90 -13.60 8.50
C GLN A 17 -4.12 -13.14 9.29
N SER A 18 -4.15 -13.43 10.59
CA SER A 18 -5.26 -13.05 11.50
C SER A 18 -5.50 -11.53 11.55
N ASN A 19 -4.46 -10.73 11.37
CA ASN A 19 -4.53 -9.26 11.27
C ASN A 19 -4.97 -8.75 9.88
N ARG A 20 -5.45 -9.65 9.00
CA ARG A 20 -5.85 -9.37 7.61
C ARG A 20 -4.70 -8.93 6.68
N ALA A 21 -3.44 -8.96 7.12
CA ALA A 21 -2.29 -8.75 6.25
C ALA A 21 -2.02 -9.99 5.39
N TRP A 22 -1.50 -9.79 4.18
CA TRP A 22 -1.06 -10.86 3.29
C TRP A 22 0.44 -11.07 3.44
N ASN A 23 0.86 -12.33 3.51
CA ASN A 23 2.27 -12.72 3.40
C ASN A 23 2.47 -13.56 2.13
N LEU A 24 3.58 -13.32 1.44
CA LEU A 24 4.03 -14.08 0.29
C LEU A 24 5.55 -14.23 0.34
N SER A 25 6.05 -15.46 0.31
CA SER A 25 7.49 -15.73 0.41
C SER A 25 8.30 -14.98 -0.65
N GLY A 26 9.44 -14.42 -0.25
CA GLY A 26 10.34 -13.66 -1.11
C GLY A 26 9.80 -12.30 -1.57
N ARG A 27 8.61 -11.88 -1.09
CA ARG A 27 7.99 -10.60 -1.43
C ARG A 27 7.50 -9.89 -0.17
N VAL A 28 7.41 -8.57 -0.23
CA VAL A 28 6.84 -7.77 0.85
C VAL A 28 5.59 -7.09 0.34
N VAL A 29 4.46 -7.44 0.94
CA VAL A 29 3.18 -6.74 0.69
C VAL A 29 3.21 -5.45 1.49
N MET A 30 3.48 -4.34 0.83
CA MET A 30 3.54 -3.01 1.44
C MET A 30 2.25 -2.26 1.14
N ASP A 31 1.37 -2.16 2.14
CA ASP A 31 0.12 -1.43 2.04
C ASP A 31 0.38 0.10 2.08
N ALA A 32 0.04 0.80 1.00
CA ALA A 32 0.25 2.24 0.88
C ALA A 32 -0.56 3.06 1.90
N TRP A 33 -1.78 2.65 2.21
CA TRP A 33 -2.60 3.30 3.24
C TRP A 33 -1.92 3.17 4.60
N TRP A 34 -1.43 1.98 4.96
CA TRP A 34 -0.72 1.77 6.23
C TRP A 34 0.56 2.60 6.34
N GLN A 35 1.35 2.69 5.27
CA GLN A 35 2.56 3.51 5.25
C GLN A 35 2.23 5.01 5.34
N ALA A 36 1.24 5.48 4.57
CA ALA A 36 0.79 6.87 4.59
C ALA A 36 0.25 7.27 5.96
N ARG A 37 -0.56 6.40 6.60
CA ARG A 37 -1.09 6.63 7.95
C ARG A 37 0.02 6.83 8.98
N GLN A 38 1.04 5.96 8.96
CA GLN A 38 2.18 6.08 9.89
C GLN A 38 3.02 7.33 9.63
N ALA A 39 3.27 7.64 8.36
CA ALA A 39 4.16 8.73 7.97
C ALA A 39 3.52 10.12 8.11
N LEU A 40 2.23 10.25 7.75
CA LEU A 40 1.56 11.54 7.60
C LEU A 40 0.56 11.85 8.72
N ARG A 41 0.01 10.82 9.38
CA ARG A 41 -1.08 10.95 10.36
C ARG A 41 -2.22 11.86 9.87
N PRO A 42 -2.79 11.59 8.67
CA PRO A 42 -3.72 12.51 8.05
C PRO A 42 -5.06 12.53 8.80
N ARG A 43 -5.78 13.66 8.72
CA ARG A 43 -7.12 13.79 9.35
C ARG A 43 -8.19 12.92 8.68
N ARG A 44 -8.03 12.64 7.39
CA ARG A 44 -8.86 11.72 6.61
C ARG A 44 -7.93 10.76 5.89
N GLU A 45 -8.31 9.50 5.81
CA GLU A 45 -7.46 8.44 5.25
C GLU A 45 -7.93 7.97 3.87
N THR A 46 -8.73 8.79 3.16
CA THR A 46 -9.16 8.48 1.79
C THR A 46 -8.03 8.73 0.80
N LEU A 47 -7.97 7.94 -0.27
CA LEU A 47 -6.94 8.08 -1.31
C LEU A 47 -6.91 9.51 -1.86
N SER A 48 -8.07 10.08 -2.21
CA SER A 48 -8.19 11.46 -2.68
C SER A 48 -7.61 12.47 -1.69
N PHE A 49 -7.94 12.38 -0.40
CA PHE A 49 -7.43 13.34 0.58
C PHE A 49 -5.91 13.24 0.73
N VAL A 50 -5.37 12.03 0.80
CA VAL A 50 -3.92 11.82 0.94
C VAL A 50 -3.17 12.26 -0.32
N ALA A 51 -3.73 12.01 -1.51
CA ALA A 51 -3.15 12.44 -2.77
C ALA A 51 -3.11 13.97 -2.88
N THR A 52 -4.23 14.67 -2.63
CA THR A 52 -4.27 16.14 -2.61
C THR A 52 -3.35 16.74 -1.54
N LEU A 53 -3.23 16.10 -0.38
CA LEU A 53 -2.31 16.54 0.67
C LEU A 53 -0.84 16.51 0.23
N LEU A 54 -0.44 15.47 -0.52
CA LEU A 54 0.95 15.29 -0.96
C LEU A 54 1.27 16.01 -2.26
N PHE A 55 0.28 16.22 -3.11
CA PHE A 55 0.44 16.72 -4.47
C PHE A 55 -0.53 17.88 -4.75
N PRO A 56 -0.49 18.98 -3.95
CA PRO A 56 -1.51 20.03 -4.03
C PRO A 56 -1.59 20.72 -5.39
N ASP A 57 -0.45 20.83 -6.10
CA ASP A 57 -0.33 21.57 -7.36
C ASP A 57 -0.30 20.66 -8.61
N ASP A 58 -0.52 19.34 -8.45
CA ASP A 58 -0.44 18.35 -9.52
C ASP A 58 -1.80 17.68 -9.73
N GLU A 59 -2.59 18.26 -10.64
CA GLU A 59 -3.95 17.79 -10.97
C GLU A 59 -3.97 16.37 -11.54
N GLU A 60 -2.89 15.92 -12.18
CA GLU A 60 -2.79 14.54 -12.69
C GLU A 60 -2.76 13.53 -11.54
N LYS A 61 -2.27 13.93 -10.37
CA LYS A 61 -2.28 13.13 -9.14
C LYS A 61 -3.52 13.34 -8.27
N HIS A 62 -4.59 13.89 -8.83
CA HIS A 62 -5.87 14.03 -8.13
C HIS A 62 -6.88 13.02 -8.65
N LYS A 63 -7.79 12.60 -7.76
CA LYS A 63 -8.84 11.64 -8.07
C LYS A 63 -9.77 12.22 -9.17
N MET A 64 -10.07 11.41 -10.18
CA MET A 64 -10.99 11.79 -11.26
C MET A 64 -12.45 11.76 -10.77
N ASP A 65 -13.32 12.51 -11.46
CA ASP A 65 -14.74 12.64 -11.14
C ASP A 65 -15.56 11.46 -11.69
N VAL A 66 -15.40 10.29 -11.07
CA VAL A 66 -16.19 9.08 -11.32
C VAL A 66 -16.90 8.69 -10.02
N ASP A 67 -18.22 8.51 -10.07
CA ASP A 67 -18.98 8.05 -8.91
C ASP A 67 -18.80 6.54 -8.73
N ALA A 68 -17.82 6.18 -7.90
CA ALA A 68 -17.53 4.79 -7.57
C ALA A 68 -18.71 4.04 -6.91
N SER A 69 -19.74 4.74 -6.44
CA SER A 69 -20.95 4.13 -5.88
C SER A 69 -21.91 3.60 -6.95
N ASN A 70 -21.83 4.14 -8.17
CA ASN A 70 -22.69 3.81 -9.31
C ASN A 70 -21.87 3.31 -10.52
N MET A 71 -20.81 2.54 -10.25
CA MET A 71 -19.82 2.13 -11.26
C MET A 71 -20.41 1.43 -12.49
N ASP A 72 -21.48 0.64 -12.32
CA ASP A 72 -22.13 -0.05 -13.45
C ASP A 72 -22.74 0.94 -14.46
N GLU A 73 -23.33 2.04 -13.98
CA GLU A 73 -23.88 3.10 -14.82
C GLU A 73 -22.76 3.93 -15.46
N GLU A 74 -21.73 4.27 -14.69
CA GLU A 74 -20.54 4.97 -15.17
C GLU A 74 -19.85 4.17 -16.29
N TRP A 75 -19.72 2.86 -16.13
CA TRP A 75 -19.14 1.98 -17.12
C TRP A 75 -19.99 1.87 -18.39
N ALA A 76 -21.32 1.80 -18.23
CA ALA A 76 -22.22 1.72 -19.38
C ALA A 76 -22.24 3.00 -20.22
N THR A 77 -22.01 4.16 -19.59
CA THR A 77 -22.14 5.48 -20.22
C THR A 77 -20.80 6.07 -20.67
N ARG A 78 -19.74 5.90 -19.87
CA ARG A 78 -18.40 6.49 -20.10
C ARG A 78 -17.26 5.53 -19.74
N PRO A 79 -17.14 4.37 -20.41
CA PRO A 79 -16.17 3.33 -20.07
C PRO A 79 -14.71 3.79 -20.15
N ASP A 80 -14.36 4.65 -21.11
CA ASP A 80 -12.99 5.15 -21.27
C ASP A 80 -12.56 6.03 -20.07
N GLU A 81 -13.47 6.85 -19.55
CA GLU A 81 -13.22 7.66 -18.34
C GLU A 81 -13.08 6.77 -17.10
N VAL A 82 -13.92 5.74 -16.98
CA VAL A 82 -13.82 4.76 -15.88
C VAL A 82 -12.49 3.99 -15.95
N MET A 83 -12.02 3.64 -17.15
CA MET A 83 -10.72 3.01 -17.32
C MET A 83 -9.58 3.93 -16.91
N ALA A 84 -9.60 5.19 -17.35
CA ALA A 84 -8.61 6.18 -16.93
C ALA A 84 -8.63 6.41 -15.40
N TYR A 85 -9.82 6.45 -14.80
CA TYR A 85 -10.01 6.50 -13.35
C TYR A 85 -9.35 5.30 -12.65
N CYS A 86 -9.61 4.08 -13.12
CA CYS A 86 -9.04 2.86 -12.52
C CYS A 86 -7.51 2.82 -12.59
N VAL A 87 -6.95 3.25 -13.72
CA VAL A 87 -5.49 3.35 -13.88
C VAL A 87 -4.91 4.34 -12.87
N ARG A 88 -5.50 5.53 -12.77
CA ARG A 88 -5.05 6.55 -11.81
C ARG A 88 -5.16 6.09 -10.36
N ASP A 89 -6.27 5.46 -9.97
CA ASP A 89 -6.46 4.89 -8.62
C ASP A 89 -5.43 3.78 -8.31
N ALA A 90 -4.92 3.08 -9.33
CA ALA A 90 -3.85 2.08 -9.17
C ALA A 90 -2.44 2.69 -9.10
N GLU A 91 -2.20 3.81 -9.78
CA GLU A 91 -0.91 4.52 -9.79
C GLU A 91 -0.68 5.36 -8.54
N LEU A 92 -1.72 6.08 -8.05
CA LEU A 92 -1.62 6.97 -6.91
C LEU A 92 -0.99 6.34 -5.64
N PRO A 93 -1.32 5.09 -5.26
CA PRO A 93 -0.64 4.42 -4.15
C PRO A 93 0.89 4.34 -4.32
N LEU A 94 1.39 4.12 -5.54
CA LEU A 94 2.82 4.06 -5.84
C LEU A 94 3.46 5.44 -5.69
N ASP A 95 2.81 6.49 -6.22
CA ASP A 95 3.27 7.87 -6.07
C ASP A 95 3.32 8.29 -4.60
N ILE A 96 2.30 7.92 -3.82
CA ILE A 96 2.26 8.17 -2.37
C ILE A 96 3.43 7.49 -1.68
N LEU A 97 3.67 6.20 -1.95
CA LEU A 97 4.80 5.46 -1.38
C LEU A 97 6.15 6.09 -1.74
N ALA A 98 6.31 6.57 -2.97
CA ALA A 98 7.50 7.25 -3.45
C ALA A 98 7.70 8.60 -2.74
N SER A 99 6.65 9.42 -2.66
CA SER A 99 6.66 10.75 -2.04
C SER A 99 7.03 10.69 -0.56
N ILE A 100 6.48 9.73 0.20
CA ILE A 100 6.82 9.53 1.61
C ILE A 100 8.13 8.74 1.81
N GLN A 101 8.80 8.35 0.73
CA GLN A 101 10.02 7.55 0.71
C GLN A 101 9.88 6.24 1.52
N ALA A 102 8.72 5.59 1.41
CA ALA A 102 8.36 4.45 2.26
C ALA A 102 9.43 3.35 2.23
N VAL A 103 9.82 2.91 1.03
CA VAL A 103 10.82 1.84 0.86
C VAL A 103 12.16 2.24 1.48
N ARG A 104 12.73 3.39 1.09
CA ARG A 104 14.03 3.84 1.59
C ARG A 104 14.07 3.97 3.12
N ARG A 105 13.02 4.52 3.73
CA ARG A 105 12.94 4.64 5.19
C ARG A 105 12.90 3.29 5.87
N LYS A 106 12.15 2.33 5.31
CA LYS A 106 12.07 0.97 5.85
C LYS A 106 13.34 0.16 5.62
N GLU A 107 14.06 0.38 4.52
CA GLU A 107 15.38 -0.21 4.27
C GLU A 107 16.40 0.28 5.30
N ALA A 108 16.42 1.58 5.59
CA ALA A 108 17.30 2.13 6.61
C ALA A 108 17.04 1.53 8.01
N VAL A 109 15.76 1.42 8.39
CA VAL A 109 15.37 0.76 9.66
C VAL A 109 15.80 -0.71 9.67
N ALA A 110 15.54 -1.44 8.60
CA ALA A 110 15.93 -2.85 8.47
C ALA A 110 17.45 -3.05 8.60
N ALA A 111 18.24 -2.18 7.95
CA ALA A 111 19.69 -2.23 7.99
C ALA A 111 20.26 -1.97 9.39
N VAL A 112 19.72 -0.97 10.11
CA VAL A 112 20.18 -0.63 11.46
C VAL A 112 19.76 -1.68 12.49
N ALA A 113 18.51 -2.13 12.44
CA ALA A 113 17.98 -3.14 13.35
C ALA A 113 18.38 -4.58 12.98
N LYS A 114 19.07 -4.78 11.84
CA LYS A 114 19.48 -6.09 11.32
C LYS A 114 18.32 -7.10 11.19
N VAL A 115 17.14 -6.60 10.84
CA VAL A 115 15.95 -7.42 10.60
C VAL A 115 15.64 -7.51 9.10
N PRO A 116 14.92 -8.54 8.65
CA PRO A 116 14.41 -8.58 7.28
C PRO A 116 13.53 -7.36 6.97
N PHE A 117 13.57 -6.89 5.73
CA PHE A 117 12.80 -5.72 5.28
C PHE A 117 11.29 -5.84 5.59
N GLU A 118 10.71 -7.04 5.46
CA GLU A 118 9.31 -7.30 5.83
C GLU A 118 9.01 -6.93 7.29
N THR A 119 9.95 -7.19 8.21
CA THR A 119 9.78 -6.88 9.63
C THR A 119 9.83 -5.37 9.86
N ALA A 120 10.70 -4.64 9.17
CA ALA A 120 10.71 -3.17 9.24
C ALA A 120 9.44 -2.55 8.63
N ALA A 121 8.97 -3.09 7.51
CA ALA A 121 7.81 -2.57 6.78
C ALA A 121 6.48 -2.82 7.49
N ASN A 122 6.28 -4.04 8.00
CA ASN A 122 4.98 -4.56 8.46
C ASN A 122 4.99 -5.03 9.92
N GLY A 123 6.15 -5.10 10.57
CA GLY A 123 6.28 -5.53 11.97
C GLY A 123 5.84 -4.47 12.97
N SER A 124 5.67 -4.91 14.22
CA SER A 124 5.37 -4.00 15.33
C SER A 124 6.64 -3.31 15.83
N THR A 125 6.49 -2.18 16.51
CA THR A 125 7.62 -1.50 17.15
C THR A 125 8.35 -2.39 18.15
N SER A 126 7.64 -3.30 18.86
CA SER A 126 8.28 -4.26 19.77
C SER A 126 9.30 -5.12 19.04
N GLN A 127 8.94 -5.66 17.87
CA GLN A 127 9.84 -6.50 17.07
C GLN A 127 11.11 -5.76 16.61
N LEU A 128 11.09 -4.43 16.54
CA LEU A 128 12.25 -3.60 16.21
C LEU A 128 13.07 -3.19 17.44
N ILE A 129 12.48 -3.20 18.63
CA ILE A 129 13.18 -2.93 19.89
C ILE A 129 13.86 -4.20 20.41
N ASP A 130 13.23 -5.35 20.19
CA ASP A 130 13.70 -6.66 20.65
C ASP A 130 14.77 -7.28 19.72
N SER A 131 15.16 -6.58 18.63
CA SER A 131 16.11 -7.05 17.61
C SER A 131 17.56 -6.69 17.89
#